data_AF-A0A239MUP4-F1
#
_entry.id   AF-A0A239MUP4-F1
#
_cell.length_a   1.000
_cell.length_b   1.000
_cell.length_c   1.000
_cell.angle_alpha   90.00
_cell.angle_beta   90.00
_cell.angle_gamma   90.00
#
_symmetry.space_group_name_H-M   'P 1'
#
loop_
_entity.id
_entity.type
_entity.pdbx_description
1 polymer ?
#
loop_
_entity_poly.entity_id
_entity_poly.type
_entity_poly.pdbx_seq_one_letter_code
_entity_poly.pdbx_strand_id
1 'polypeptide(L)'
;MGIVLLVVVAFAVIALIHFYIWKRLVRDATRPGLVRRVGAVLAVVLGLLVPATLIGTRTGATVLAWPGYLWIALMFYLLVVLLVLEIPMLLVRIALRRSTAATAEAAPAAGVPGGPAAMATPAQTATTTRPRGADHPERPAVTSTSTATTAEAPPREGAQEQPAAASTATAAAPPSRQGAQQPAAASTATAATAPPREAAQGLPAAVTTTTAPAAPPREAAQEQPAPAPATATATAPPHEGAQGQPAAGTNTTAEPAAQDVGPRGIERRLLLARGAAIFAGLTATGITAYGARTALSAPRLDRVQITLAKLPRSMDGFRIATVSDIHLGPLAGRAHTERVVAAINRTQADIVAVVGDLVDGSVAELGGAAAPLRGIQSKNGAFFVTGNHEYYSGAEEWLAEVERLGIRTLRNQRQLITARGGAIDLAGVNDIAGEGTSTGGPDIAGTLKDRDPGIPVVLLAHQPIQVHDAADNNVDLQLSGHTHGGQMVPFNLLVKLEQPVVNGYARFGDTQLYVTNGAGFWGPPVRVGAPPQVTLVELRSP
;
A
#
# COMPACT_ATOMS: atom_id res chain seq x y z
N MET A 1 -16.19 18.73 -10.25
CA MET A 1 -15.43 19.40 -9.17
C MET A 1 -14.54 18.41 -8.41
N GLY A 2 -15.09 17.38 -7.75
CA GLY A 2 -14.33 16.45 -6.87
C GLY A 2 -13.03 15.89 -7.42
N ILE A 3 -13.02 15.31 -8.64
CA ILE A 3 -11.81 14.69 -9.24
C ILE A 3 -10.65 15.69 -9.34
N VAL A 4 -10.90 16.93 -9.75
CA VAL A 4 -9.86 17.97 -9.88
C VAL A 4 -9.28 18.32 -8.51
N LEU A 5 -10.11 18.42 -7.48
CA LEU A 5 -9.66 18.66 -6.11
C LEU A 5 -8.81 17.50 -5.58
N LEU A 6 -9.23 16.25 -5.80
CA LEU A 6 -8.50 15.04 -5.41
C LEU A 6 -7.11 15.01 -6.07
N VAL A 7 -7.04 15.29 -7.37
CA VAL A 7 -5.76 15.38 -8.10
C VAL A 7 -4.87 16.48 -7.52
N VAL A 8 -5.38 17.70 -7.32
CA VAL A 8 -4.60 18.80 -6.74
C VAL A 8 -4.07 18.46 -5.34
N VAL A 9 -4.88 17.82 -4.50
CA VAL A 9 -4.47 17.35 -3.15
C VAL A 9 -3.38 16.28 -3.27
N ALA A 10 -3.51 15.30 -4.17
CA ALA A 10 -2.50 14.27 -4.37
C ALA A 10 -1.14 14.86 -4.81
N PHE A 11 -1.13 15.79 -5.78
CA PHE A 11 0.08 16.51 -6.19
C PHE A 11 0.69 17.33 -5.05
N ALA A 12 -0.13 18.00 -4.23
CA ALA A 12 0.34 18.76 -3.07
C ALA A 12 0.99 17.86 -1.99
N VAL A 13 0.40 16.69 -1.72
CA VAL A 13 0.96 15.69 -0.80
C VAL A 13 2.28 15.13 -1.33
N ILE A 14 2.37 14.78 -2.63
CA ILE A 14 3.62 14.33 -3.28
C ILE A 14 4.71 15.40 -3.14
N ALA A 15 4.39 16.67 -3.40
CA ALA A 15 5.33 17.78 -3.27
C ALA A 15 5.82 17.99 -1.82
N LEU A 16 4.92 17.89 -0.84
CA LEU A 16 5.25 18.01 0.58
C LEU A 16 6.18 16.88 1.05
N ILE A 17 5.93 15.64 0.62
CA ILE A 17 6.77 14.47 0.93
C ILE A 17 8.17 14.65 0.31
N HIS A 18 8.26 15.06 -0.95
CA HIS A 18 9.55 15.31 -1.61
C HIS A 18 10.33 16.45 -0.95
N PHE A 19 9.65 17.54 -0.54
CA PHE A 19 10.27 18.61 0.23
C PHE A 19 10.79 18.14 1.60
N TYR A 20 10.03 17.28 2.31
CA TYR A 20 10.44 16.71 3.59
C TYR A 20 11.66 15.78 3.44
N ILE A 21 11.63 14.87 2.46
CA ILE A 21 12.74 13.96 2.17
C ILE A 21 13.98 14.75 1.75
N TRP A 22 13.86 15.74 0.86
CA TRP A 22 14.95 16.66 0.50
C TRP A 22 15.50 17.40 1.72
N LYS A 23 14.63 17.92 2.59
CA LYS A 23 15.03 18.63 3.80
C LYS A 23 15.90 17.73 4.68
N ARG A 24 15.46 16.51 4.97
CA ARG A 24 16.17 15.59 5.86
C ARG A 24 17.42 14.95 5.24
N LEU A 25 17.34 14.44 4.01
CA LEU A 25 18.45 13.73 3.37
C LEU A 25 19.47 14.66 2.72
N VAL A 26 19.07 15.86 2.28
CA VAL A 26 19.94 16.80 1.55
C VAL A 26 20.21 18.07 2.36
N ARG A 27 19.18 18.87 2.70
CA ARG A 27 19.38 20.19 3.32
C ARG A 27 20.08 20.09 4.68
N ASP A 28 19.65 19.18 5.53
CA ASP A 28 20.15 19.04 6.91
C ASP A 28 21.49 18.26 6.98
N ALA A 29 21.74 17.33 6.05
CA ALA A 29 22.95 16.48 6.02
C ALA A 29 24.13 17.05 5.19
N THR A 30 23.91 18.09 4.38
CA THR A 30 24.93 18.75 3.55
C THR A 30 25.24 20.17 4.02
N ARG A 31 26.44 20.69 3.72
CA ARG A 31 26.71 22.14 3.74
C ARG A 31 26.16 22.78 2.44
N PRO A 32 25.91 24.11 2.39
CA PRO A 32 25.60 24.80 1.12
C PRO A 32 26.71 24.55 0.09
N GLY A 33 26.34 24.26 -1.16
CA GLY A 33 27.29 23.92 -2.23
C GLY A 33 26.66 23.04 -3.32
N LEU A 34 27.50 22.51 -4.22
CA LEU A 34 27.06 21.74 -5.39
C LEU A 34 26.17 20.55 -5.02
N VAL A 35 26.58 19.74 -4.03
CA VAL A 35 25.81 18.56 -3.57
C VAL A 35 24.38 18.93 -3.16
N ARG A 36 24.19 20.08 -2.49
CA ARG A 36 22.86 20.55 -2.09
C ARG A 36 22.01 21.01 -3.28
N ARG A 37 22.63 21.59 -4.31
CA ARG A 37 21.96 21.97 -5.57
C ARG A 37 21.54 20.73 -6.36
N VAL A 38 22.46 19.77 -6.55
CA VAL A 38 22.18 18.49 -7.24
C VAL A 38 21.08 17.71 -6.53
N GLY A 39 21.12 17.59 -5.20
CA GLY A 39 20.07 16.94 -4.43
C GLY A 39 18.72 17.65 -4.47
N ALA A 40 18.68 18.98 -4.68
CA ALA A 40 17.43 19.71 -4.91
C ALA A 40 16.84 19.41 -6.30
N VAL A 41 17.66 19.43 -7.35
CA VAL A 41 17.24 19.05 -8.71
C VAL A 41 16.74 17.61 -8.74
N LEU A 42 17.46 16.68 -8.11
CA LEU A 42 17.08 15.27 -8.03
C LEU A 42 15.73 15.09 -7.30
N ALA A 43 15.48 15.82 -6.21
CA ALA A 43 14.20 15.75 -5.50
C ALA A 43 13.02 16.27 -6.34
N VAL A 44 13.24 17.28 -7.21
CA VAL A 44 12.23 17.77 -8.17
C VAL A 44 12.01 16.75 -9.28
N VAL A 45 13.07 16.20 -9.89
CA VAL A 45 12.96 15.18 -10.95
C VAL A 45 12.23 13.93 -10.46
N LEU A 46 12.57 13.44 -9.26
CA LEU A 46 11.87 12.31 -8.62
C LEU A 46 10.43 12.65 -8.22
N GLY A 47 10.17 13.90 -7.82
CA GLY A 47 8.82 14.41 -7.56
C GLY A 47 7.94 14.46 -8.81
N LEU A 48 8.51 14.73 -9.99
CA LEU A 48 7.83 14.70 -11.28
C LEU A 48 7.72 13.27 -11.85
N LEU A 49 8.63 12.36 -11.50
CA LEU A 49 8.59 10.96 -11.92
C LEU A 49 7.33 10.24 -11.40
N VAL A 50 6.88 10.54 -10.18
CA VAL A 50 5.66 9.95 -9.59
C VAL A 50 4.42 10.17 -10.47
N PRO A 51 3.96 11.41 -10.75
CA PRO A 51 2.80 11.63 -11.61
C PRO A 51 3.05 11.24 -13.07
N ALA A 52 4.28 11.41 -13.60
CA ALA A 52 4.61 10.95 -14.95
C ALA A 52 4.42 9.43 -15.10
N THR A 53 4.73 8.66 -14.04
CA THR A 53 4.51 7.22 -14.00
C THR A 53 3.04 6.86 -13.90
N LEU A 54 2.30 7.48 -12.96
CA LEU A 54 0.87 7.20 -12.75
C LEU A 54 0.00 7.56 -13.97
N ILE A 55 0.39 8.60 -14.72
CA ILE A 55 -0.25 8.96 -16.00
C ILE A 55 0.22 7.99 -17.08
N GLY A 56 1.54 7.79 -17.24
CA GLY A 56 2.11 6.96 -18.29
C GLY A 56 1.61 5.51 -18.27
N THR A 57 1.44 4.90 -17.09
CA THR A 57 0.92 3.54 -16.97
C THR A 57 -0.55 3.43 -17.39
N ARG A 58 -1.34 4.50 -17.26
CA ARG A 58 -2.72 4.57 -17.74
C ARG A 58 -2.83 4.84 -19.25
N THR A 59 -1.72 5.16 -19.91
CA THR A 59 -1.65 5.43 -21.37
C THR A 59 -0.66 4.50 -22.09
N GLY A 60 -0.43 3.29 -21.56
CA GLY A 60 0.47 2.28 -22.16
C GLY A 60 1.97 2.62 -22.15
N ALA A 61 2.38 3.79 -21.63
CA ALA A 61 3.76 4.28 -21.60
C ALA A 61 4.57 3.65 -20.43
N THR A 62 4.73 2.33 -20.50
CA THR A 62 5.27 1.47 -19.43
C THR A 62 6.76 1.62 -19.13
N VAL A 63 7.52 2.32 -19.98
CA VAL A 63 8.98 2.53 -19.81
C VAL A 63 9.33 3.21 -18.48
N LEU A 64 8.48 4.12 -17.98
CA LEU A 64 8.67 4.79 -16.70
C LEU A 64 8.12 4.01 -15.49
N ALA A 65 7.37 2.92 -15.73
CA ALA A 65 6.67 2.19 -14.68
C ALA A 65 7.63 1.60 -13.63
N TRP A 66 8.62 0.80 -14.05
CA TRP A 66 9.62 0.23 -13.14
C TRP A 66 10.36 1.26 -12.27
N PRO A 67 11.04 2.28 -12.83
CA PRO A 67 11.78 3.24 -12.01
C PRO A 67 10.87 4.11 -11.14
N GLY A 68 9.70 4.51 -11.64
CA GLY A 68 8.76 5.35 -10.88
C GLY A 68 8.05 4.60 -9.76
N TYR A 69 7.59 3.38 -9.99
CA TYR A 69 6.95 2.58 -8.95
C TYR A 69 7.91 2.09 -7.87
N LEU A 70 9.16 1.76 -8.23
CA LEU A 70 10.22 1.51 -7.24
C LEU A 70 10.57 2.78 -6.44
N TRP A 71 10.55 3.96 -7.09
CA TRP A 71 10.70 5.23 -6.38
C TRP A 71 9.53 5.52 -5.44
N ILE A 72 8.27 5.26 -5.83
CA ILE A 72 7.09 5.44 -4.95
C ILE A 72 7.23 4.61 -3.67
N ALA A 73 7.63 3.33 -3.78
CA ALA A 73 7.89 2.49 -2.62
C ALA A 73 9.07 3.00 -1.77
N LEU A 74 10.19 3.38 -2.40
CA LEU A 74 11.36 3.91 -1.68
C LEU A 74 11.04 5.24 -0.97
N MET A 75 10.28 6.13 -1.60
CA MET A 75 9.76 7.38 -1.04
C MET A 75 8.87 7.10 0.18
N PHE A 76 7.98 6.11 0.10
CA PHE A 76 7.13 5.69 1.22
C PHE A 76 7.96 5.20 2.41
N TYR A 77 8.90 4.28 2.22
CA TYR A 77 9.74 3.79 3.33
C TYR A 77 10.73 4.85 3.84
N LEU A 78 11.23 5.74 2.99
CA LEU A 78 12.00 6.91 3.42
C LEU A 78 11.17 7.81 4.33
N LEU A 79 9.92 8.12 3.97
CA LEU A 79 9.00 8.91 4.79
C LEU A 79 8.75 8.22 6.14
N VAL A 80 8.36 6.95 6.15
CA VAL A 80 8.07 6.19 7.38
C VAL A 80 9.29 6.12 8.30
N VAL A 81 10.47 5.75 7.78
CA VAL A 81 11.70 5.64 8.58
C VAL A 81 12.15 7.02 9.10
N LEU A 82 12.07 8.08 8.29
CA LEU A 82 12.40 9.44 8.73
C LEU A 82 11.46 9.94 9.83
N LEU A 83 10.15 9.67 9.73
CA LEU A 83 9.17 10.02 10.76
C LEU A 83 9.44 9.29 12.08
N VAL A 84 9.73 7.98 12.03
CA VAL A 84 10.14 7.21 13.23
C VAL A 84 11.42 7.77 13.84
N LEU A 85 12.39 8.21 13.03
CA LEU A 85 13.64 8.81 13.50
C LEU A 85 13.49 10.21 14.14
N GLU A 86 12.39 10.95 13.89
CA GLU A 86 12.17 12.21 14.59
C GLU A 86 12.04 12.03 16.10
N ILE A 87 11.53 10.88 16.58
CA ILE A 87 11.35 10.58 18.00
C ILE A 87 12.70 10.53 18.75
N PRO A 88 13.66 9.65 18.42
CA PRO A 88 14.98 9.66 19.06
C PRO A 88 15.75 10.95 18.78
N MET A 89 15.60 11.56 17.59
CA MET A 89 16.24 12.84 17.29
C MET A 89 15.68 14.00 18.14
N LEU A 90 14.40 13.98 18.50
CA LEU A 90 13.79 14.93 19.44
C LEU A 90 14.31 14.69 20.86
N LEU A 91 14.36 13.45 21.33
CA LEU A 91 14.91 13.09 22.64
C LEU A 91 16.38 13.51 22.77
N VAL A 92 17.21 13.26 21.76
CA VAL A 92 18.61 13.73 21.70
C VAL A 92 18.70 15.26 21.71
N ARG A 93 17.83 15.97 20.96
CA ARG A 93 17.76 17.45 21.01
C ARG A 93 17.39 17.98 22.40
N ILE A 94 16.50 17.30 23.13
CA ILE A 94 16.10 17.68 24.50
C ILE A 94 17.22 17.39 25.50
N ALA A 95 17.86 16.21 25.43
CA ALA A 95 18.96 15.83 26.31
C ALA A 95 20.18 16.77 26.14
N LEU A 96 20.54 17.11 24.89
CA LEU A 96 21.61 18.06 24.61
C LEU A 96 21.30 19.47 25.16
N ARG A 97 20.04 19.95 25.02
CA ARG A 97 19.61 21.23 25.60
C ARG A 97 19.72 21.25 27.13
N ARG A 98 19.30 20.18 27.81
CA ARG A 98 19.43 20.03 29.28
C ARG A 98 20.90 20.03 29.70
N SER A 99 21.76 19.30 28.98
CA SER A 99 23.20 19.26 29.25
C SER A 99 23.85 20.64 29.10
N THR A 100 23.50 21.40 28.06
CA THR A 100 24.01 22.78 27.89
C THR A 100 23.48 23.75 28.94
N ALA A 101 22.23 23.60 29.40
CA ALA A 101 21.68 24.42 30.47
C ALA A 101 22.40 24.20 31.80
N ALA A 102 22.54 22.93 32.23
CA ALA A 102 23.28 22.58 33.45
C ALA A 102 24.77 23.00 33.40
N THR A 103 25.38 22.99 32.21
CA THR A 103 26.77 23.47 32.03
C THR A 103 26.87 25.00 32.13
N ALA A 104 25.84 25.74 31.71
CA ALA A 104 25.79 27.20 31.84
C ALA A 104 25.47 27.66 33.28
N GLU A 105 24.61 26.92 33.97
CA GLU A 105 24.26 27.14 35.39
C GLU A 105 25.43 26.82 36.34
N ALA A 106 26.31 25.89 35.94
CA ALA A 106 27.55 25.57 36.66
C ALA A 106 28.75 26.50 36.32
N ALA A 107 28.55 27.55 35.51
CA ALA A 107 29.61 28.52 35.22
C ALA A 107 29.80 29.49 36.40
N PRO A 108 31.00 29.61 37.00
CA PRO A 108 31.20 30.46 38.17
C PRO A 108 31.05 31.94 37.80
N ALA A 109 30.32 32.68 38.63
CA ALA A 109 30.22 34.13 38.51
C ALA A 109 31.63 34.76 38.67
N ALA A 110 32.11 35.41 37.61
CA ALA A 110 33.45 36.01 37.60
C ALA A 110 33.54 37.15 38.62
N GLY A 111 34.35 36.96 39.66
CA GLY A 111 34.50 37.92 40.75
C GLY A 111 35.20 39.22 40.34
N VAL A 112 34.81 40.32 41.01
CA VAL A 112 35.46 41.62 40.88
C VAL A 112 36.90 41.53 41.42
N PRO A 113 37.93 42.04 40.71
CA PRO A 113 39.30 41.99 41.17
C PRO A 113 39.56 42.99 42.30
N GLY A 114 40.05 42.49 43.45
CA GLY A 114 40.50 43.31 44.58
C GLY A 114 41.97 43.75 44.48
N GLY A 115 42.28 44.94 45.01
CA GLY A 115 43.66 45.45 45.12
C GLY A 115 44.40 44.95 46.38
N PRO A 116 45.75 45.02 46.43
CA PRO A 116 46.55 44.35 47.48
C PRO A 116 47.11 45.27 48.59
N ALA A 117 46.95 44.84 49.86
CA ALA A 117 47.68 45.26 51.07
C ALA A 117 47.30 44.32 52.24
N ALA A 118 48.10 43.98 53.26
CA ALA A 118 49.55 44.11 53.51
C ALA A 118 49.99 43.01 54.54
N MET A 119 51.25 43.03 55.01
CA MET A 119 51.87 41.97 55.83
C MET A 119 51.51 41.97 57.33
N ALA A 120 51.57 40.79 58.00
CA ALA A 120 52.11 40.64 59.38
C ALA A 120 52.42 39.17 59.80
N THR A 121 53.71 38.88 60.00
CA THR A 121 54.45 37.98 60.96
C THR A 121 53.77 36.81 61.74
N PRO A 122 54.43 35.64 61.92
CA PRO A 122 53.90 34.45 62.61
C PRO A 122 54.42 34.20 64.06
N ALA A 123 53.80 33.24 64.78
CA ALA A 123 54.29 32.62 66.02
C ALA A 123 53.80 31.16 66.20
N GLN A 124 54.35 30.39 67.16
CA GLN A 124 54.19 28.93 67.31
C GLN A 124 53.43 28.52 68.61
N THR A 125 52.94 27.27 68.72
CA THR A 125 53.31 26.24 69.74
C THR A 125 52.29 25.06 69.81
N ALA A 126 52.74 23.86 70.21
CA ALA A 126 51.99 22.60 70.35
C ALA A 126 51.07 22.54 71.62
N THR A 127 50.26 21.52 71.97
CA THR A 127 50.61 20.09 72.28
C THR A 127 49.36 19.24 72.64
N THR A 128 49.25 17.98 72.14
CA THR A 128 48.61 16.71 72.68
C THR A 128 47.20 16.76 73.35
N THR A 129 46.23 15.81 73.14
CA THR A 129 46.13 14.51 73.88
C THR A 129 44.98 13.55 73.45
N ARG A 130 45.33 12.39 72.85
CA ARG A 130 44.86 10.97 73.05
C ARG A 130 43.34 10.53 73.04
N PRO A 131 42.99 9.19 73.02
CA PRO A 131 41.88 8.68 72.18
C PRO A 131 41.03 7.48 72.76
N ARG A 132 40.49 6.62 71.86
CA ARG A 132 39.75 5.32 71.99
C ARG A 132 38.21 5.44 72.00
N GLY A 133 37.45 4.48 71.43
CA GLY A 133 37.80 3.32 70.58
C GLY A 133 36.78 2.15 70.66
N ALA A 134 36.88 1.20 69.71
CA ALA A 134 36.17 -0.11 69.65
C ALA A 134 34.63 -0.07 69.38
N ASP A 135 33.96 -1.07 68.77
CA ASP A 135 34.46 -2.31 68.12
C ASP A 135 33.56 -2.85 66.96
N HIS A 136 33.98 -3.94 66.32
CA HIS A 136 33.30 -4.72 65.25
C HIS A 136 32.47 -5.92 65.82
N PRO A 137 31.89 -6.88 65.04
CA PRO A 137 31.82 -7.08 63.58
C PRO A 137 30.33 -7.08 63.07
N GLU A 138 29.70 -7.95 62.22
CA GLU A 138 30.04 -9.19 61.49
C GLU A 138 29.04 -9.51 60.33
N ARG A 139 29.24 -10.64 59.64
CA ARG A 139 28.47 -11.28 58.54
C ARG A 139 27.94 -12.68 58.98
N PRO A 140 27.42 -13.61 58.13
CA PRO A 140 27.24 -13.64 56.67
C PRO A 140 25.80 -13.98 56.20
N ALA A 141 25.64 -14.41 54.93
CA ALA A 141 24.37 -14.78 54.29
C ALA A 141 24.30 -16.28 53.92
N VAL A 142 23.09 -16.85 53.74
CA VAL A 142 22.84 -18.07 52.96
C VAL A 142 21.50 -18.01 52.21
N THR A 143 21.55 -18.42 50.94
CA THR A 143 20.54 -19.03 50.03
C THR A 143 19.35 -19.73 50.73
N SER A 144 18.13 -19.80 50.16
CA SER A 144 17.71 -20.85 49.18
C SER A 144 16.23 -20.75 48.72
N THR A 145 15.93 -21.46 47.62
CA THR A 145 14.69 -22.13 47.10
C THR A 145 13.39 -22.10 47.97
N SER A 146 12.13 -22.21 47.48
CA SER A 146 11.58 -22.91 46.27
C SER A 146 10.09 -22.58 45.99
N THR A 147 9.57 -22.96 44.80
CA THR A 147 8.20 -23.46 44.40
C THR A 147 6.90 -23.04 45.14
N ALA A 148 5.69 -23.04 44.56
CA ALA A 148 5.14 -23.07 43.18
C ALA A 148 3.58 -23.13 43.24
N THR A 149 2.88 -22.87 42.12
CA THR A 149 1.42 -23.18 41.90
C THR A 149 0.43 -22.39 42.80
N THR A 150 -0.87 -22.20 42.50
CA THR A 150 -1.76 -22.54 41.35
C THR A 150 -2.67 -21.32 41.06
N ALA A 151 -3.43 -21.33 39.95
CA ALA A 151 -4.41 -20.29 39.61
C ALA A 151 -5.78 -20.51 40.28
N GLU A 152 -6.54 -19.42 40.51
CA GLU A 152 -8.01 -19.45 40.60
C GLU A 152 -8.63 -18.07 40.25
N ALA A 153 -9.82 -18.08 39.63
CA ALA A 153 -10.70 -16.94 39.31
C ALA A 153 -12.02 -17.47 38.70
N PRO A 154 -13.13 -16.71 38.64
CA PRO A 154 -13.49 -15.44 39.29
C PRO A 154 -14.84 -15.58 40.08
N PRO A 155 -15.50 -14.47 40.46
CA PRO A 155 -16.96 -14.44 40.62
C PRO A 155 -17.67 -13.54 39.58
N ARG A 156 -19.02 -13.61 39.54
CA ARG A 156 -19.92 -12.82 38.66
C ARG A 156 -21.02 -12.13 39.50
N GLU A 157 -21.44 -10.94 39.07
CA GLU A 157 -22.72 -10.30 39.37
C GLU A 157 -23.22 -9.54 38.11
N GLY A 158 -24.51 -9.26 37.89
CA GLY A 158 -25.66 -9.69 38.69
C GLY A 158 -26.98 -8.93 38.47
N ALA A 159 -27.53 -8.87 37.25
CA ALA A 159 -28.90 -8.37 36.95
C ALA A 159 -29.14 -6.86 37.24
N GLN A 160 -30.26 -6.17 36.92
CA GLN A 160 -31.40 -6.43 36.01
C GLN A 160 -32.09 -5.08 35.62
N GLU A 161 -33.19 -5.18 34.85
CA GLU A 161 -34.31 -4.22 34.69
C GLU A 161 -34.47 -3.44 33.36
N GLN A 162 -35.76 -3.28 33.01
CA GLN A 162 -36.37 -2.62 31.85
C GLN A 162 -37.82 -2.31 32.27
N PRO A 163 -38.48 -1.25 31.78
CA PRO A 163 -39.55 -1.54 30.82
C PRO A 163 -39.79 -0.46 29.73
N ALA A 164 -40.66 -0.85 28.81
CA ALA A 164 -41.09 -0.19 27.58
C ALA A 164 -41.65 1.25 27.67
N ALA A 165 -41.59 1.92 26.51
CA ALA A 165 -42.57 2.91 26.07
C ALA A 165 -42.91 2.66 24.58
N ALA A 166 -44.11 3.02 24.12
CA ALA A 166 -44.58 2.76 22.76
C ALA A 166 -45.27 4.00 22.15
N SER A 167 -45.18 4.16 20.83
CA SER A 167 -46.04 5.10 20.11
C SER A 167 -46.29 4.71 18.65
N THR A 168 -47.47 5.08 18.20
CA THR A 168 -48.25 4.61 17.06
C THR A 168 -47.75 4.98 15.66
N ALA A 169 -47.74 3.98 14.79
CA ALA A 169 -48.34 3.93 13.43
C ALA A 169 -48.69 5.22 12.64
N THR A 170 -48.46 5.17 11.33
CA THR A 170 -49.45 5.50 10.29
C THR A 170 -49.13 4.72 9.00
N ALA A 171 -50.15 4.27 8.27
CA ALA A 171 -50.01 3.57 6.99
C ALA A 171 -50.79 4.30 5.89
N ALA A 172 -50.30 4.27 4.64
CA ALA A 172 -51.00 4.87 3.50
C ALA A 172 -50.63 4.19 2.17
N ALA A 173 -51.65 3.62 1.49
CA ALA A 173 -51.63 3.14 0.11
C ALA A 173 -53.08 2.78 -0.31
N PRO A 174 -53.42 2.64 -1.61
CA PRO A 174 -52.88 3.27 -2.82
C PRO A 174 -53.97 4.11 -3.55
N PRO A 175 -53.71 4.60 -4.78
CA PRO A 175 -54.46 4.08 -5.93
C PRO A 175 -53.64 4.06 -7.26
N SER A 176 -54.14 3.66 -8.43
CA SER A 176 -54.96 2.50 -8.85
C SER A 176 -55.13 2.52 -10.39
N ARG A 177 -54.60 1.50 -11.09
CA ARG A 177 -55.02 0.99 -12.43
C ARG A 177 -55.29 1.95 -13.62
N GLN A 178 -54.53 1.74 -14.71
CA GLN A 178 -55.02 1.44 -16.08
C GLN A 178 -53.80 1.05 -16.97
N GLY A 179 -53.87 0.16 -17.97
CA GLY A 179 -54.94 -0.79 -18.30
C GLY A 179 -54.96 -1.33 -19.75
N ALA A 180 -54.07 -2.29 -20.12
CA ALA A 180 -54.14 -3.15 -21.32
C ALA A 180 -53.20 -4.36 -21.12
N GLN A 181 -53.63 -5.63 -21.12
CA GLN A 181 -54.15 -6.51 -22.21
C GLN A 181 -53.06 -7.11 -23.13
N GLN A 182 -52.57 -8.31 -22.72
CA GLN A 182 -52.62 -9.64 -23.40
C GLN A 182 -52.61 -9.76 -24.94
N PRO A 183 -52.26 -10.96 -25.52
CA PRO A 183 -51.98 -12.25 -24.87
C PRO A 183 -50.63 -12.91 -25.28
N ALA A 184 -50.39 -14.12 -24.78
CA ALA A 184 -49.23 -14.95 -25.11
C ALA A 184 -49.45 -15.80 -26.38
N ALA A 185 -48.34 -16.32 -26.94
CA ALA A 185 -48.33 -17.47 -27.84
C ALA A 185 -47.20 -18.42 -27.43
N ALA A 186 -47.49 -19.72 -27.36
CA ALA A 186 -46.50 -20.78 -27.16
C ALA A 186 -46.20 -21.46 -28.50
N SER A 187 -44.99 -22.00 -28.66
CA SER A 187 -44.71 -23.02 -29.67
C SER A 187 -43.54 -23.90 -29.21
N THR A 188 -43.48 -25.13 -29.71
CA THR A 188 -42.64 -26.23 -29.20
C THR A 188 -41.90 -26.96 -30.32
N ALA A 189 -40.69 -27.45 -29.99
CA ALA A 189 -39.91 -28.41 -30.78
C ALA A 189 -39.38 -27.88 -32.15
N THR A 190 -38.46 -28.54 -32.87
CA THR A 190 -37.82 -29.87 -32.69
C THR A 190 -36.33 -29.81 -33.11
N ALA A 191 -35.53 -30.84 -32.79
CA ALA A 191 -34.08 -30.88 -33.03
C ALA A 191 -33.62 -31.38 -34.42
N ALA A 192 -32.46 -30.87 -34.88
CA ALA A 192 -31.63 -31.31 -36.02
C ALA A 192 -30.27 -30.57 -35.98
N THR A 193 -29.15 -30.92 -36.64
CA THR A 193 -28.56 -32.19 -37.16
C THR A 193 -27.05 -31.93 -37.43
N ALA A 194 -26.19 -32.97 -37.43
CA ALA A 194 -24.73 -32.88 -37.70
C ALA A 194 -24.21 -34.20 -38.35
N PRO A 195 -22.95 -34.34 -38.84
CA PRO A 195 -21.84 -33.38 -38.95
C PRO A 195 -21.68 -32.83 -40.40
N PRO A 196 -20.70 -33.15 -41.31
CA PRO A 196 -19.58 -34.11 -41.34
C PRO A 196 -18.18 -33.43 -41.21
N ARG A 197 -17.14 -33.88 -41.94
CA ARG A 197 -15.77 -33.32 -42.07
C ARG A 197 -15.10 -33.73 -43.40
N GLU A 198 -14.26 -32.86 -43.97
CA GLU A 198 -13.06 -33.15 -44.81
C GLU A 198 -12.03 -32.03 -44.50
N ALA A 199 -10.72 -32.23 -44.29
CA ALA A 199 -9.66 -32.87 -45.09
C ALA A 199 -9.23 -32.05 -46.33
N ALA A 200 -7.96 -31.75 -46.63
CA ALA A 200 -6.70 -31.63 -45.90
C ALA A 200 -5.60 -31.33 -46.96
N GLN A 201 -4.84 -30.23 -46.78
CA GLN A 201 -3.64 -29.83 -47.55
C GLN A 201 -2.98 -28.62 -46.86
N GLY A 202 -1.75 -28.19 -47.16
CA GLY A 202 -0.76 -28.70 -48.13
C GLY A 202 0.62 -28.01 -47.95
N LEU A 203 1.62 -28.38 -48.75
CA LEU A 203 3.01 -27.89 -48.72
C LEU A 203 3.62 -27.98 -50.15
N PRO A 204 4.57 -27.11 -50.58
CA PRO A 204 5.96 -27.20 -50.08
C PRO A 204 6.85 -25.93 -50.09
N ALA A 205 8.02 -26.09 -49.44
CA ALA A 205 9.38 -25.62 -49.77
C ALA A 205 9.73 -24.11 -49.98
N ALA A 206 10.80 -23.72 -49.27
CA ALA A 206 11.45 -22.41 -49.18
C ALA A 206 12.35 -21.99 -50.37
N VAL A 207 12.70 -20.70 -50.40
CA VAL A 207 13.90 -20.12 -51.05
C VAL A 207 14.53 -19.06 -50.12
N THR A 208 15.84 -18.86 -50.18
CA THR A 208 16.61 -17.88 -49.37
C THR A 208 17.37 -16.90 -50.27
N THR A 209 17.37 -15.59 -49.97
CA THR A 209 18.36 -14.63 -50.52
C THR A 209 18.52 -13.36 -49.67
N THR A 210 19.67 -12.70 -49.81
CA THR A 210 20.12 -11.53 -49.04
C THR A 210 20.42 -10.35 -49.95
N THR A 211 19.98 -9.13 -49.60
CA THR A 211 20.59 -7.87 -50.11
C THR A 211 20.32 -6.67 -49.20
N ALA A 212 21.35 -5.82 -49.03
CA ALA A 212 21.20 -4.38 -48.74
C ALA A 212 21.40 -3.59 -50.07
N PRO A 213 21.15 -2.26 -50.13
CA PRO A 213 22.31 -1.34 -50.08
C PRO A 213 22.08 0.13 -49.64
N ALA A 214 23.20 0.77 -49.25
CA ALA A 214 23.66 2.14 -49.58
C ALA A 214 22.93 3.46 -49.17
N ALA A 215 23.76 4.51 -49.09
CA ALA A 215 23.51 5.96 -48.96
C ALA A 215 24.58 6.70 -49.86
N PRO A 216 24.96 8.01 -49.78
CA PRO A 216 24.62 9.11 -48.84
C PRO A 216 23.56 10.08 -49.41
N PRO A 217 23.80 11.28 -50.05
CA PRO A 217 25.04 12.00 -50.43
C PRO A 217 25.32 13.26 -49.54
N ARG A 218 26.06 14.26 -50.07
CA ARG A 218 26.25 15.64 -49.56
C ARG A 218 26.53 16.59 -50.74
N GLU A 219 26.30 17.90 -50.58
CA GLU A 219 26.81 18.96 -51.48
C GLU A 219 27.01 20.30 -50.73
N ALA A 220 27.85 21.22 -51.23
CA ALA A 220 28.16 22.51 -50.58
C ALA A 220 28.80 23.57 -51.51
N ALA A 221 28.36 24.84 -51.38
CA ALA A 221 28.94 26.12 -51.84
C ALA A 221 28.24 27.26 -51.04
N GLN A 222 28.88 28.31 -50.49
CA GLN A 222 29.46 29.53 -51.12
C GLN A 222 28.41 30.39 -51.87
N GLU A 223 28.37 31.73 -51.78
CA GLU A 223 29.42 32.71 -51.43
C GLU A 223 28.90 34.00 -50.70
N GLN A 224 29.73 35.06 -50.61
CA GLN A 224 29.57 36.34 -49.87
C GLN A 224 29.14 37.52 -50.81
N PRO A 225 29.05 38.84 -50.44
CA PRO A 225 29.64 39.58 -49.29
C PRO A 225 28.72 40.63 -48.59
N ALA A 226 29.31 41.46 -47.70
CA ALA A 226 28.73 42.66 -47.07
C ALA A 226 29.15 43.97 -47.80
N PRO A 227 28.72 45.18 -47.34
CA PRO A 227 29.51 45.88 -46.31
C PRO A 227 28.70 46.75 -45.31
N ALA A 228 29.40 47.29 -44.30
CA ALA A 228 28.90 48.31 -43.36
C ALA A 228 29.37 49.73 -43.73
N PRO A 229 28.80 50.78 -43.10
CA PRO A 229 29.49 51.50 -42.01
C PRO A 229 28.53 51.67 -40.77
N ALA A 230 28.68 52.53 -39.75
CA ALA A 230 29.51 53.74 -39.56
C ALA A 230 29.79 54.04 -38.06
N THR A 231 30.13 55.30 -37.76
CA THR A 231 30.53 55.92 -36.47
C THR A 231 29.42 56.91 -35.97
N ALA A 232 29.47 57.61 -34.81
CA ALA A 232 30.57 57.99 -33.91
C ALA A 232 30.13 58.34 -32.44
N THR A 233 31.12 58.48 -31.54
CA THR A 233 31.26 59.34 -30.30
C THR A 233 30.06 60.09 -29.68
N ALA A 234 29.97 60.32 -28.35
CA ALA A 234 30.72 59.86 -27.13
C ALA A 234 29.78 59.86 -25.88
N THR A 235 29.96 60.45 -24.66
CA THR A 235 30.94 61.36 -24.00
C THR A 235 30.80 61.28 -22.44
N ALA A 236 31.80 61.70 -21.65
CA ALA A 236 31.82 61.85 -20.16
C ALA A 236 32.95 62.87 -19.75
N PRO A 237 33.25 63.25 -18.47
CA PRO A 237 32.78 62.75 -17.16
C PRO A 237 32.30 63.85 -16.11
N PRO A 238 32.92 64.16 -14.93
CA PRO A 238 32.28 63.92 -13.62
C PRO A 238 32.30 65.10 -12.60
N HIS A 239 31.85 64.86 -11.35
CA HIS A 239 32.20 65.65 -10.15
C HIS A 239 32.32 64.78 -8.88
N GLU A 240 33.06 65.27 -7.87
CA GLU A 240 33.46 64.52 -6.65
C GLU A 240 33.01 65.20 -5.32
N GLY A 241 32.90 64.38 -4.25
CA GLY A 241 33.13 64.79 -2.85
C GLY A 241 31.94 65.35 -2.03
N ALA A 242 32.04 65.49 -0.69
CA ALA A 242 32.89 64.83 0.31
C ALA A 242 32.42 65.13 1.77
N GLN A 243 32.71 64.23 2.73
CA GLN A 243 32.71 64.41 4.21
C GLN A 243 31.37 64.67 4.96
N GLY A 244 31.31 64.32 6.26
CA GLY A 244 30.26 64.76 7.21
C GLY A 244 29.73 63.70 8.21
N GLN A 245 29.87 63.94 9.52
CA GLN A 245 29.35 63.15 10.67
C GLN A 245 29.03 64.14 11.84
N PRO A 246 28.42 63.78 12.99
CA PRO A 246 27.91 62.48 13.48
C PRO A 246 26.54 62.47 14.22
N ALA A 247 26.09 61.26 14.59
CA ALA A 247 25.40 60.85 15.83
C ALA A 247 24.18 61.60 16.43
N ALA A 248 23.07 60.85 16.54
CA ALA A 248 22.20 60.77 17.72
C ALA A 248 21.60 59.34 17.79
N GLY A 249 21.22 58.83 18.97
CA GLY A 249 20.75 57.44 19.11
C GLY A 249 19.67 57.24 20.15
N THR A 250 18.79 56.26 19.92
CA THR A 250 17.70 55.87 20.84
C THR A 250 17.49 54.35 20.88
N ASN A 251 17.67 53.79 22.08
CA ASN A 251 17.18 52.53 22.63
C ASN A 251 16.44 51.55 21.67
N THR A 252 17.10 50.45 21.31
CA THR A 252 16.44 49.23 20.81
C THR A 252 16.19 48.28 21.98
N THR A 253 14.95 47.82 22.15
CA THR A 253 14.57 46.81 23.16
C THR A 253 15.34 45.51 22.94
N ALA A 254 15.86 44.90 24.02
CA ALA A 254 16.64 43.68 23.92
C ALA A 254 15.77 42.47 23.49
N GLU A 255 15.95 42.00 22.25
CA GLU A 255 15.55 40.65 21.86
C GLU A 255 16.30 39.60 22.70
N PRO A 256 15.68 38.45 23.04
CA PRO A 256 16.36 37.37 23.75
C PRO A 256 17.48 36.79 22.87
N ALA A 257 18.73 37.00 23.29
CA ALA A 257 19.91 36.68 22.50
C ALA A 257 19.88 35.25 21.94
N ALA A 258 19.92 35.13 20.60
CA ALA A 258 19.99 33.87 19.91
C ALA A 258 21.28 33.14 20.31
N GLN A 259 21.15 31.99 21.00
CA GLN A 259 22.29 31.23 21.54
C GLN A 259 23.31 30.90 20.44
N ASP A 260 24.53 31.42 20.57
CA ASP A 260 25.59 31.20 19.59
C ASP A 260 25.98 29.71 19.54
N VAL A 261 25.65 29.06 18.43
CA VAL A 261 25.96 27.64 18.19
C VAL A 261 27.37 27.54 17.63
N GLY A 262 28.37 27.76 18.49
CA GLY A 262 29.78 27.74 18.12
C GLY A 262 30.21 26.46 17.37
N PRO A 263 31.31 26.48 16.60
CA PRO A 263 31.57 25.55 15.49
C PRO A 263 31.40 24.05 15.80
N ARG A 264 31.86 23.60 16.97
CA ARG A 264 31.74 22.21 17.44
C ARG A 264 30.27 21.73 17.54
N GLY A 265 29.33 22.64 17.81
CA GLY A 265 27.89 22.37 17.83
C GLY A 265 27.29 22.17 16.43
N ILE A 266 27.77 22.93 15.44
CA ILE A 266 27.37 22.78 14.02
C ILE A 266 27.86 21.42 13.49
N GLU A 267 29.10 21.04 13.81
CA GLU A 267 29.69 19.78 13.36
C GLU A 267 28.98 18.55 13.96
N ARG A 268 28.67 18.58 15.27
CA ARG A 268 27.88 17.52 15.90
C ARG A 268 26.48 17.39 15.29
N ARG A 269 25.79 18.52 15.01
CA ARG A 269 24.47 18.50 14.34
C ARG A 269 24.56 17.92 12.92
N LEU A 270 25.58 18.30 12.15
CA LEU A 270 25.81 17.81 10.79
C LEU A 270 26.15 16.31 10.77
N LEU A 271 26.96 15.82 11.73
CA LEU A 271 27.27 14.41 11.88
C LEU A 271 26.02 13.58 12.20
N LEU A 272 25.20 14.02 13.16
CA LEU A 272 23.93 13.35 13.50
C LEU A 272 22.94 13.34 12.32
N ALA A 273 22.81 14.46 11.60
CA ALA A 273 21.96 14.54 10.40
C ALA A 273 22.42 13.60 9.29
N ARG A 274 23.75 13.48 9.07
CA ARG A 274 24.33 12.52 8.13
C ARG A 274 24.10 11.07 8.56
N GLY A 275 24.33 10.74 9.83
CA GLY A 275 24.08 9.41 10.37
C GLY A 275 22.62 8.98 10.20
N ALA A 276 21.68 9.87 10.55
CA ALA A 276 20.25 9.63 10.35
C ALA A 276 19.87 9.49 8.86
N ALA A 277 20.43 10.32 7.97
CA ALA A 277 20.16 10.24 6.52
C ALA A 277 20.71 8.96 5.88
N ILE A 278 21.93 8.53 6.26
CA ILE A 278 22.54 7.28 5.78
C ILE A 278 21.75 6.08 6.30
N PHE A 279 21.41 6.05 7.59
CA PHE A 279 20.59 4.98 8.17
C PHE A 279 19.22 4.91 7.50
N ALA A 280 18.51 6.03 7.36
CA ALA A 280 17.21 6.08 6.69
C ALA A 280 17.27 5.59 5.23
N GLY A 281 18.29 6.01 4.47
CA GLY A 281 18.50 5.56 3.09
C GLY A 281 18.77 4.06 2.99
N LEU A 282 19.67 3.52 3.83
CA LEU A 282 19.99 2.09 3.84
C LEU A 282 18.78 1.24 4.29
N THR A 283 18.09 1.64 5.36
CA THR A 283 16.91 0.92 5.87
C THR A 283 15.77 0.94 4.86
N ALA A 284 15.44 2.09 4.28
CA ALA A 284 14.37 2.18 3.28
C ALA A 284 14.71 1.38 2.01
N THR A 285 15.95 1.45 1.53
CA THR A 285 16.40 0.66 0.37
C THR A 285 16.34 -0.85 0.67
N GLY A 286 16.75 -1.27 1.87
CA GLY A 286 16.67 -2.67 2.30
C GLY A 286 15.23 -3.19 2.38
N ILE A 287 14.30 -2.40 2.94
CA ILE A 287 12.88 -2.76 3.02
C ILE A 287 12.26 -2.81 1.61
N THR A 288 12.52 -1.83 0.75
CA THR A 288 12.06 -1.82 -0.65
C THR A 288 12.59 -3.02 -1.43
N ALA A 289 13.88 -3.37 -1.28
CA ALA A 289 14.47 -4.52 -1.97
C ALA A 289 13.91 -5.87 -1.47
N TYR A 290 13.73 -6.02 -0.15
CA TYR A 290 13.05 -7.18 0.45
C TYR A 290 11.61 -7.30 -0.06
N GLY A 291 10.87 -6.19 -0.08
CA GLY A 291 9.50 -6.14 -0.56
C GLY A 291 9.39 -6.43 -2.06
N ALA A 292 10.32 -5.94 -2.88
CA ALA A 292 10.37 -6.24 -4.31
C ALA A 292 10.64 -7.72 -4.60
N ARG A 293 11.60 -8.32 -3.88
CA ARG A 293 11.84 -9.77 -3.93
C ARG A 293 10.58 -10.55 -3.50
N THR A 294 9.85 -10.08 -2.51
CA THR A 294 8.61 -10.71 -2.03
C THR A 294 7.46 -10.58 -3.03
N ALA A 295 7.32 -9.43 -3.68
CA ALA A 295 6.31 -9.18 -4.72
C ALA A 295 6.49 -10.06 -5.96
N LEU A 296 7.74 -10.28 -6.37
CA LEU A 296 8.07 -11.03 -7.59
C LEU A 296 8.21 -12.55 -7.38
N SER A 297 8.18 -13.00 -6.12
CA SER A 297 8.20 -14.42 -5.75
C SER A 297 6.95 -15.17 -6.25
N ALA A 298 6.97 -16.51 -6.20
CA ALA A 298 5.76 -17.29 -6.39
C ALA A 298 4.79 -17.08 -5.21
N PRO A 299 3.46 -17.07 -5.45
CA PRO A 299 2.49 -16.99 -4.36
C PRO A 299 2.66 -18.11 -3.35
N ARG A 300 2.52 -17.78 -2.06
CA ARG A 300 2.45 -18.75 -0.96
C ARG A 300 1.17 -19.58 -1.08
N LEU A 301 1.21 -20.82 -0.59
CA LEU A 301 0.00 -21.63 -0.44
C LEU A 301 -0.42 -21.60 1.03
N ASP A 302 -1.39 -20.76 1.34
CA ASP A 302 -2.00 -20.65 2.65
C ASP A 302 -3.19 -21.60 2.74
N ARG A 303 -3.54 -22.07 3.94
CA ARG A 303 -4.67 -22.98 4.17
C ARG A 303 -5.50 -22.49 5.34
N VAL A 304 -6.81 -22.41 5.16
CA VAL A 304 -7.76 -22.07 6.23
C VAL A 304 -8.90 -23.07 6.25
N GLN A 305 -9.41 -23.37 7.45
CA GLN A 305 -10.60 -24.18 7.64
C GLN A 305 -11.76 -23.29 8.06
N ILE A 306 -12.91 -23.41 7.39
CA ILE A 306 -14.10 -22.61 7.68
C ILE A 306 -15.30 -23.55 7.83
N THR A 307 -15.92 -23.54 9.01
CA THR A 307 -17.10 -24.37 9.31
C THR A 307 -18.36 -23.64 8.86
N LEU A 308 -19.15 -24.23 7.96
CA LEU A 308 -20.46 -23.66 7.58
C LEU A 308 -21.57 -24.49 8.23
N ALA A 309 -22.48 -23.86 8.97
CA ALA A 309 -23.50 -24.56 9.75
C ALA A 309 -24.42 -25.45 8.89
N LYS A 310 -24.64 -25.08 7.63
CA LYS A 310 -25.46 -25.82 6.66
C LYS A 310 -24.68 -26.84 5.82
N LEU A 311 -23.36 -26.99 5.98
CA LEU A 311 -22.58 -27.89 5.10
C LEU A 311 -22.95 -29.36 5.34
N PRO A 312 -23.38 -30.11 4.31
CA PRO A 312 -23.62 -31.54 4.45
C PRO A 312 -22.34 -32.26 4.86
N ARG A 313 -22.42 -33.21 5.80
CA ARG A 313 -21.26 -34.02 6.26
C ARG A 313 -20.53 -34.75 5.13
N SER A 314 -21.23 -35.09 4.05
CA SER A 314 -20.66 -35.66 2.82
C SER A 314 -19.70 -34.71 2.10
N MET A 315 -19.84 -33.40 2.31
CA MET A 315 -18.96 -32.34 1.77
C MET A 315 -17.88 -31.90 2.76
N ASP A 316 -17.71 -32.55 3.90
CA ASP A 316 -16.62 -32.21 4.82
C ASP A 316 -15.25 -32.30 4.12
N GLY A 317 -14.41 -31.29 4.34
CA GLY A 317 -13.14 -31.15 3.66
C GLY A 317 -13.24 -30.76 2.18
N PHE A 318 -14.35 -30.18 1.72
CA PHE A 318 -14.50 -29.63 0.36
C PHE A 318 -13.59 -28.42 0.17
N ARG A 319 -12.88 -28.35 -0.96
CA ARG A 319 -11.75 -27.44 -1.17
C ARG A 319 -12.01 -26.41 -2.26
N ILE A 320 -11.86 -25.15 -1.90
CA ILE A 320 -11.90 -23.99 -2.79
C ILE A 320 -10.49 -23.40 -2.87
N ALA A 321 -9.90 -23.34 -4.07
CA ALA A 321 -8.68 -22.56 -4.30
C ALA A 321 -9.09 -21.10 -4.56
N THR A 322 -8.98 -20.26 -3.54
CA THR A 322 -9.30 -18.83 -3.59
C THR A 322 -8.06 -18.02 -3.97
N VAL A 323 -8.19 -17.24 -5.04
CA VAL A 323 -7.17 -16.32 -5.54
C VAL A 323 -7.85 -15.01 -5.98
N SER A 324 -7.15 -13.89 -5.86
CA SER A 324 -7.61 -12.54 -6.22
C SER A 324 -6.39 -11.69 -6.57
N ASP A 325 -6.62 -10.48 -7.05
CA ASP A 325 -5.60 -9.43 -7.15
C ASP A 325 -4.35 -9.96 -7.87
N ILE A 326 -4.56 -10.67 -8.98
CA ILE A 326 -3.51 -11.32 -9.76
C ILE A 326 -2.70 -10.26 -10.50
N HIS A 327 -3.33 -9.13 -10.87
CA HIS A 327 -2.69 -8.00 -11.56
C HIS A 327 -1.72 -8.45 -12.66
N LEU A 328 -2.30 -9.06 -13.70
CA LEU A 328 -1.64 -9.24 -14.97
C LEU A 328 -1.43 -7.86 -15.60
N GLY A 329 -0.39 -7.17 -15.14
CA GLY A 329 0.07 -5.91 -15.67
C GLY A 329 1.40 -6.03 -16.43
N PRO A 330 1.84 -4.95 -17.10
CA PRO A 330 3.06 -4.93 -17.91
C PRO A 330 4.36 -5.27 -17.16
N LEU A 331 4.35 -5.25 -15.83
CA LEU A 331 5.50 -5.58 -14.97
C LEU A 331 5.56 -7.07 -14.58
N ALA A 332 4.40 -7.76 -14.57
CA ALA A 332 4.26 -9.13 -14.11
C ALA A 332 4.40 -10.14 -15.26
N GLY A 333 3.68 -9.91 -16.36
CA GLY A 333 3.73 -10.69 -17.60
C GLY A 333 3.36 -12.17 -17.46
N ARG A 334 3.46 -12.90 -18.58
CA ARG A 334 3.01 -14.30 -18.72
C ARG A 334 3.60 -15.27 -17.68
N ALA A 335 4.86 -15.05 -17.29
CA ALA A 335 5.54 -15.87 -16.29
C ALA A 335 4.97 -15.71 -14.87
N HIS A 336 4.27 -14.61 -14.57
CA HIS A 336 3.54 -14.47 -13.31
C HIS A 336 2.31 -15.38 -13.30
N THR A 337 1.50 -15.34 -14.35
CA THR A 337 0.35 -16.23 -14.58
C THR A 337 0.73 -17.70 -14.43
N GLU A 338 1.86 -18.12 -15.01
CA GLU A 338 2.36 -19.49 -14.88
C GLU A 338 2.69 -19.87 -13.42
N ARG A 339 3.26 -18.96 -12.62
CA ARG A 339 3.49 -19.19 -11.17
C ARG A 339 2.19 -19.28 -10.38
N VAL A 340 1.20 -18.44 -10.71
CA VAL A 340 -0.13 -18.42 -10.08
C VAL A 340 -0.90 -19.70 -10.39
N VAL A 341 -1.00 -20.10 -11.65
CA VAL A 341 -1.66 -21.34 -12.09
C VAL A 341 -0.98 -22.57 -11.49
N ALA A 342 0.36 -22.59 -11.43
CA ALA A 342 1.07 -23.66 -10.73
C ALA A 342 0.79 -23.67 -9.22
N ALA A 343 0.53 -22.53 -8.58
CA ALA A 343 0.14 -22.46 -7.17
C ALA A 343 -1.29 -22.98 -6.94
N ILE A 344 -2.23 -22.59 -7.80
CA ILE A 344 -3.62 -23.09 -7.81
C ILE A 344 -3.63 -24.62 -7.98
N ASN A 345 -2.94 -25.16 -8.97
CA ASN A 345 -2.97 -26.60 -9.24
C ASN A 345 -2.34 -27.44 -8.10
N ARG A 346 -1.36 -26.90 -7.36
CA ARG A 346 -0.79 -27.54 -6.15
C ARG A 346 -1.79 -27.69 -5.00
N THR A 347 -2.96 -27.06 -5.05
CA THR A 347 -4.01 -27.21 -4.01
C THR A 347 -4.80 -28.51 -4.14
N GLN A 348 -4.91 -29.06 -5.36
CA GLN A 348 -5.85 -30.14 -5.72
C GLN A 348 -7.30 -29.87 -5.28
N ALA A 349 -7.75 -28.61 -5.43
CA ALA A 349 -9.07 -28.17 -5.03
C ALA A 349 -10.22 -28.81 -5.81
N ASP A 350 -11.40 -28.82 -5.18
CA ASP A 350 -12.64 -29.27 -5.82
C ASP A 350 -13.19 -28.19 -6.78
N ILE A 351 -13.02 -26.90 -6.46
CA ILE A 351 -13.26 -25.75 -7.37
C ILE A 351 -12.16 -24.68 -7.22
N VAL A 352 -12.06 -23.78 -8.20
CA VAL A 352 -11.22 -22.55 -8.12
C VAL A 352 -12.12 -21.32 -8.13
N ALA A 353 -11.85 -20.37 -7.25
CA ALA A 353 -12.51 -19.07 -7.19
C ALA A 353 -11.48 -17.96 -7.45
N VAL A 354 -11.62 -17.26 -8.58
CA VAL A 354 -10.83 -16.09 -8.97
C VAL A 354 -11.67 -14.85 -8.69
N VAL A 355 -11.30 -14.10 -7.65
CA VAL A 355 -12.17 -13.10 -7.01
C VAL A 355 -11.69 -11.68 -7.32
N GLY A 356 -11.85 -11.28 -8.59
CA GLY A 356 -11.56 -9.94 -9.10
C GLY A 356 -10.08 -9.55 -9.21
N ASP A 357 -9.87 -8.41 -9.86
CA ASP A 357 -8.59 -7.75 -10.14
C ASP A 357 -7.56 -8.72 -10.77
N LEU A 358 -7.95 -9.26 -11.92
CA LEU A 358 -7.13 -10.14 -12.72
C LEU A 358 -6.07 -9.37 -13.52
N VAL A 359 -6.31 -8.11 -13.91
CA VAL A 359 -5.59 -7.41 -15.00
C VAL A 359 -5.31 -5.92 -14.71
N ASP A 360 -4.37 -5.32 -15.45
CA ASP A 360 -4.10 -3.86 -15.42
C ASP A 360 -4.06 -3.22 -16.84
N GLY A 361 -4.89 -3.69 -17.77
CA GLY A 361 -4.91 -3.20 -19.16
C GLY A 361 -5.78 -4.07 -20.08
N SER A 362 -5.82 -3.76 -21.38
CA SER A 362 -6.77 -4.39 -22.32
C SER A 362 -6.44 -5.85 -22.67
N VAL A 363 -7.45 -6.58 -23.16
CA VAL A 363 -7.27 -7.95 -23.71
C VAL A 363 -6.26 -7.96 -24.86
N ALA A 364 -6.23 -6.90 -25.68
CA ALA A 364 -5.27 -6.75 -26.77
C ALA A 364 -3.80 -6.69 -26.29
N GLU A 365 -3.55 -6.06 -25.13
CA GLU A 365 -2.22 -5.94 -24.53
C GLU A 365 -1.81 -7.20 -23.74
N LEU A 366 -2.77 -7.82 -23.03
CA LEU A 366 -2.48 -8.77 -21.95
C LEU A 366 -3.09 -10.17 -22.12
N GLY A 367 -3.96 -10.41 -23.10
CA GLY A 367 -4.55 -11.74 -23.34
C GLY A 367 -3.49 -12.83 -23.57
N GLY A 368 -2.37 -12.49 -24.20
CA GLY A 368 -1.21 -13.38 -24.33
C GLY A 368 -0.51 -13.71 -23.01
N ALA A 369 -0.57 -12.81 -22.02
CA ALA A 369 -0.12 -13.05 -20.65
C ALA A 369 -1.15 -13.82 -19.82
N ALA A 370 -2.44 -13.64 -20.09
CA ALA A 370 -3.55 -14.38 -19.47
C ALA A 370 -3.66 -15.84 -19.96
N ALA A 371 -3.17 -16.14 -21.17
CA ALA A 371 -3.24 -17.47 -21.81
C ALA A 371 -2.91 -18.70 -20.93
N PRO A 372 -1.95 -18.68 -19.98
CA PRO A 372 -1.70 -19.80 -19.06
C PRO A 372 -2.87 -20.18 -18.14
N LEU A 373 -3.88 -19.32 -17.97
CA LEU A 373 -5.07 -19.61 -17.16
C LEU A 373 -5.85 -20.85 -17.64
N ARG A 374 -5.76 -21.20 -18.93
CA ARG A 374 -6.26 -22.49 -19.48
C ARG A 374 -5.67 -23.72 -18.78
N GLY A 375 -4.53 -23.57 -18.10
CA GLY A 375 -3.88 -24.61 -17.33
C GLY A 375 -4.46 -24.84 -15.93
N ILE A 376 -5.46 -24.07 -15.49
CA ILE A 376 -6.09 -24.26 -14.17
C ILE A 376 -6.82 -25.61 -14.11
N GLN A 377 -6.57 -26.37 -13.04
CA GLN A 377 -7.14 -27.70 -12.81
C GLN A 377 -7.96 -27.72 -11.51
N SER A 378 -9.18 -28.26 -11.61
CA SER A 378 -10.08 -28.55 -10.49
C SER A 378 -11.07 -29.64 -10.90
N LYS A 379 -11.86 -30.15 -9.95
CA LYS A 379 -12.81 -31.25 -10.21
C LYS A 379 -14.16 -30.79 -10.74
N ASN A 380 -14.63 -29.62 -10.31
CA ASN A 380 -15.98 -29.10 -10.61
C ASN A 380 -15.98 -27.69 -11.23
N GLY A 381 -14.81 -27.18 -11.63
CA GLY A 381 -14.67 -25.95 -12.43
C GLY A 381 -13.95 -24.79 -11.74
N ALA A 382 -13.56 -23.81 -12.56
CA ALA A 382 -13.01 -22.53 -12.14
C ALA A 382 -14.02 -21.41 -12.42
N PHE A 383 -14.12 -20.47 -11.49
CA PHE A 383 -15.14 -19.41 -11.47
C PHE A 383 -14.49 -18.03 -11.29
N PHE A 384 -15.08 -17.00 -11.89
CA PHE A 384 -14.59 -15.62 -11.87
C PHE A 384 -15.69 -14.62 -11.53
N VAL A 385 -15.36 -13.62 -10.71
CA VAL A 385 -16.13 -12.37 -10.55
C VAL A 385 -15.22 -11.18 -10.84
N THR A 386 -15.80 -10.06 -11.29
CA THR A 386 -15.05 -8.82 -11.51
C THR A 386 -14.60 -8.19 -10.20
N GLY A 387 -13.43 -7.55 -10.24
CA GLY A 387 -13.03 -6.48 -9.33
C GLY A 387 -13.08 -5.13 -10.06
N ASN A 388 -12.65 -4.07 -9.39
CA ASN A 388 -12.67 -2.72 -9.95
C ASN A 388 -11.69 -2.54 -11.13
N HIS A 389 -10.62 -3.33 -11.22
CA HIS A 389 -9.66 -3.23 -12.32
C HIS A 389 -10.19 -3.71 -13.66
N GLU A 390 -11.10 -4.69 -13.70
CA GLU A 390 -11.73 -5.09 -14.97
C GLU A 390 -12.53 -3.93 -15.59
N TYR A 391 -13.21 -3.12 -14.76
CA TYR A 391 -13.95 -1.94 -15.21
C TYR A 391 -13.03 -0.82 -15.75
N TYR A 392 -11.80 -0.74 -15.26
CA TYR A 392 -10.79 0.19 -15.80
C TYR A 392 -10.10 -0.35 -17.07
N SER A 393 -10.26 -1.65 -17.37
CA SER A 393 -9.48 -2.41 -18.36
C SER A 393 -10.29 -2.97 -19.54
N GLY A 394 -11.60 -2.71 -19.57
CA GLY A 394 -12.53 -3.24 -20.58
C GLY A 394 -13.26 -4.51 -20.13
N ALA A 395 -14.14 -4.38 -19.14
CA ALA A 395 -14.74 -5.52 -18.44
C ALA A 395 -15.45 -6.53 -19.36
N GLU A 396 -16.18 -6.09 -20.39
CA GLU A 396 -16.89 -7.00 -21.30
C GLU A 396 -15.94 -7.85 -22.15
N GLU A 397 -14.83 -7.27 -22.64
CA GLU A 397 -13.78 -8.01 -23.34
C GLU A 397 -13.11 -9.03 -22.42
N TRP A 398 -12.80 -8.63 -21.18
CA TRP A 398 -12.15 -9.50 -20.21
C TRP A 398 -13.04 -10.65 -19.74
N LEU A 399 -14.33 -10.40 -19.52
CA LEU A 399 -15.29 -11.47 -19.23
C LEU A 399 -15.32 -12.49 -20.36
N ALA A 400 -15.38 -12.06 -21.63
CA ALA A 400 -15.34 -12.94 -22.79
C ALA A 400 -14.01 -13.71 -22.93
N GLU A 401 -12.86 -13.06 -22.68
CA GLU A 401 -11.55 -13.73 -22.71
C GLU A 401 -11.41 -14.76 -21.58
N VAL A 402 -11.87 -14.45 -20.37
CA VAL A 402 -11.86 -15.37 -19.20
C VAL A 402 -12.69 -16.63 -19.48
N GLU A 403 -13.86 -16.51 -20.13
CA GLU A 403 -14.65 -17.66 -20.57
C GLU A 403 -13.94 -18.45 -21.69
N ARG A 404 -13.31 -17.76 -22.65
CA ARG A 404 -12.47 -18.37 -23.69
C ARG A 404 -11.19 -19.02 -23.12
N LEU A 405 -10.79 -18.68 -21.90
CA LEU A 405 -9.73 -19.33 -21.12
C LEU A 405 -10.24 -20.51 -20.27
N GLY A 406 -11.55 -20.80 -20.26
CA GLY A 406 -12.16 -21.94 -19.58
C GLY A 406 -12.60 -21.68 -18.15
N ILE A 407 -12.65 -20.42 -17.71
CA ILE A 407 -13.10 -20.01 -16.38
C ILE A 407 -14.51 -19.39 -16.54
N ARG A 408 -15.49 -19.86 -15.76
CA ARG A 408 -16.88 -19.39 -15.87
C ARG A 408 -17.06 -18.08 -15.13
N THR A 409 -17.63 -17.06 -15.78
CA THR A 409 -17.96 -15.80 -15.08
C THR A 409 -19.28 -15.94 -14.31
N LEU A 410 -19.36 -15.32 -13.13
CA LEU A 410 -20.56 -15.28 -12.28
C LEU A 410 -20.99 -13.82 -12.12
N ARG A 411 -21.80 -13.33 -13.06
CA ARG A 411 -22.17 -11.91 -13.19
C ARG A 411 -23.53 -11.64 -12.55
N ASN A 412 -23.55 -11.42 -11.24
CA ASN A 412 -24.78 -11.44 -10.41
C ASN A 412 -25.55 -12.76 -10.62
N GLN A 413 -24.85 -13.88 -10.45
CA GLN A 413 -25.34 -15.23 -10.77
C GLN A 413 -24.99 -16.25 -9.69
N ARG A 414 -25.90 -17.21 -9.50
CA ARG A 414 -25.78 -18.32 -8.56
C ARG A 414 -25.74 -19.64 -9.31
N GLN A 415 -24.81 -20.51 -8.93
CA GLN A 415 -24.68 -21.85 -9.47
C GLN A 415 -24.60 -22.88 -8.34
N LEU A 416 -25.49 -23.86 -8.38
CA LEU A 416 -25.43 -25.03 -7.50
C LEU A 416 -24.23 -25.92 -7.87
N ILE A 417 -23.33 -26.14 -6.91
CA ILE A 417 -22.16 -27.03 -7.04
C ILE A 417 -22.45 -28.33 -6.29
N THR A 418 -23.04 -29.29 -7.00
CA THR A 418 -23.27 -30.65 -6.49
C THR A 418 -21.97 -31.45 -6.52
N ALA A 419 -21.44 -31.81 -5.35
CA ALA A 419 -20.19 -32.56 -5.22
C ALA A 419 -20.17 -33.42 -3.96
N ARG A 420 -19.41 -34.52 -3.99
CA ARG A 420 -19.21 -35.48 -2.86
C ARG A 420 -20.49 -36.08 -2.24
N GLY A 421 -21.66 -35.93 -2.87
CA GLY A 421 -22.94 -36.34 -2.28
C GLY A 421 -23.59 -35.28 -1.39
N GLY A 422 -23.32 -34.00 -1.67
CA GLY A 422 -24.07 -32.84 -1.19
C GLY A 422 -24.04 -31.72 -2.24
N ALA A 423 -24.49 -30.52 -1.87
CA ALA A 423 -24.31 -29.33 -2.69
C ALA A 423 -24.01 -28.08 -1.86
N ILE A 424 -23.37 -27.09 -2.49
CA ILE A 424 -23.27 -25.70 -2.03
C ILE A 424 -23.80 -24.79 -3.15
N ASP A 425 -24.38 -23.64 -2.80
CA ASP A 425 -24.68 -22.58 -3.76
C ASP A 425 -23.45 -21.67 -3.89
N LEU A 426 -22.81 -21.66 -5.06
CA LEU A 426 -21.73 -20.72 -5.37
C LEU A 426 -22.34 -19.49 -6.06
N ALA A 427 -22.37 -18.37 -5.36
CA ALA A 427 -22.83 -17.09 -5.87
C ALA A 427 -21.64 -16.21 -6.28
N GLY A 428 -21.82 -15.38 -7.30
CA GLY A 428 -20.87 -14.33 -7.65
C GLY A 428 -21.59 -13.06 -8.08
N VAL A 429 -21.10 -11.92 -7.62
CA VAL A 429 -21.62 -10.59 -7.95
C VAL A 429 -20.54 -9.73 -8.60
N ASN A 430 -20.98 -8.72 -9.35
CA ASN A 430 -20.09 -7.73 -9.95
C ASN A 430 -19.44 -6.84 -8.86
N ASP A 431 -18.31 -6.22 -9.19
CA ASP A 431 -17.73 -5.14 -8.37
C ASP A 431 -18.62 -3.89 -8.32
N ILE A 432 -18.47 -3.08 -7.26
CA ILE A 432 -19.14 -1.78 -7.08
C ILE A 432 -18.80 -0.81 -8.23
N ALA A 433 -17.60 -0.88 -8.81
CA ALA A 433 -17.22 -0.12 -10.00
C ALA A 433 -18.02 -0.47 -11.28
N GLY A 434 -18.84 -1.52 -11.23
CA GLY A 434 -19.83 -1.84 -12.26
C GLY A 434 -21.08 -0.94 -12.22
N GLU A 435 -21.30 -0.16 -11.17
CA GLU A 435 -22.40 0.81 -11.09
C GLU A 435 -22.34 1.84 -12.22
N GLY A 436 -23.49 2.10 -12.86
CA GLY A 436 -23.59 2.98 -14.03
C GLY A 436 -23.00 2.40 -15.33
N THR A 437 -22.41 1.21 -15.32
CA THR A 437 -21.95 0.50 -16.53
C THR A 437 -23.05 -0.37 -17.15
N SER A 438 -22.82 -0.83 -18.38
CA SER A 438 -23.66 -1.83 -19.06
C SER A 438 -23.81 -3.16 -18.31
N THR A 439 -22.88 -3.51 -17.41
CA THR A 439 -22.96 -4.76 -16.65
C THR A 439 -23.77 -4.66 -15.36
N GLY A 440 -23.99 -3.43 -14.86
CA GLY A 440 -24.52 -3.18 -13.51
C GLY A 440 -23.50 -3.42 -12.38
N GLY A 441 -23.79 -2.87 -11.20
CA GLY A 441 -23.07 -3.14 -9.96
C GLY A 441 -23.49 -4.47 -9.30
N PRO A 442 -23.14 -4.71 -8.02
CA PRO A 442 -23.53 -5.93 -7.31
C PRO A 442 -25.04 -6.03 -7.08
N ASP A 443 -25.60 -7.22 -7.24
CA ASP A 443 -26.98 -7.55 -6.85
C ASP A 443 -27.03 -8.88 -6.10
N ILE A 444 -26.68 -8.86 -4.81
CA ILE A 444 -26.71 -10.06 -3.96
C ILE A 444 -28.15 -10.58 -3.79
N ALA A 445 -29.13 -9.68 -3.65
CA ALA A 445 -30.53 -10.06 -3.42
C ALA A 445 -31.15 -10.79 -4.62
N GLY A 446 -30.95 -10.27 -5.84
CA GLY A 446 -31.37 -10.92 -7.08
C GLY A 446 -30.57 -12.19 -7.38
N THR A 447 -29.26 -12.19 -7.14
CA THR A 447 -28.39 -13.39 -7.27
C THR A 447 -28.88 -14.55 -6.39
N LEU A 448 -29.30 -14.24 -5.16
CA LEU A 448 -29.72 -15.24 -4.17
C LEU A 448 -31.24 -15.46 -4.13
N LYS A 449 -31.97 -14.92 -5.11
CA LYS A 449 -33.41 -15.13 -5.29
C LYS A 449 -33.72 -16.61 -5.54
N ASP A 450 -34.87 -17.05 -5.03
CA ASP A 450 -35.41 -18.41 -5.17
C ASP A 450 -34.38 -19.52 -4.80
N ARG A 451 -33.57 -19.29 -3.76
CA ARG A 451 -32.63 -20.28 -3.22
C ARG A 451 -33.27 -21.17 -2.15
N ASP A 452 -32.73 -22.37 -1.99
CA ASP A 452 -33.04 -23.23 -0.84
C ASP A 452 -32.25 -22.71 0.38
N PRO A 453 -32.91 -22.23 1.46
CA PRO A 453 -32.22 -21.75 2.65
C PRO A 453 -31.53 -22.86 3.45
N GLY A 454 -31.75 -24.14 3.13
CA GLY A 454 -31.04 -25.29 3.69
C GLY A 454 -29.66 -25.54 3.04
N ILE A 455 -29.37 -24.92 1.89
CA ILE A 455 -28.09 -25.08 1.18
C ILE A 455 -27.14 -23.92 1.59
N PRO A 456 -25.87 -24.20 1.93
CA PRO A 456 -24.90 -23.14 2.28
C PRO A 456 -24.55 -22.30 1.05
N VAL A 457 -24.52 -20.98 1.23
CA VAL A 457 -24.10 -20.02 0.19
C VAL A 457 -22.65 -19.61 0.39
N VAL A 458 -21.81 -19.85 -0.63
CA VAL A 458 -20.48 -19.26 -0.75
C VAL A 458 -20.56 -18.14 -1.79
N LEU A 459 -20.38 -16.89 -1.36
CA LEU A 459 -20.36 -15.71 -2.21
C LEU A 459 -18.93 -15.36 -2.62
N LEU A 460 -18.72 -15.13 -3.91
CA LEU A 460 -17.56 -14.45 -4.46
C LEU A 460 -17.93 -12.97 -4.67
N ALA A 461 -17.28 -12.09 -3.93
CA ALA A 461 -17.47 -10.64 -4.02
C ALA A 461 -16.10 -9.97 -3.79
N HIS A 462 -15.63 -9.17 -4.74
CA HIS A 462 -14.24 -8.71 -4.73
C HIS A 462 -13.90 -7.88 -3.50
N GLN A 463 -14.76 -6.93 -3.11
CA GLN A 463 -14.47 -6.00 -2.02
C GLN A 463 -14.99 -6.50 -0.66
N PRO A 464 -14.17 -6.51 0.39
CA PRO A 464 -14.59 -6.88 1.75
C PRO A 464 -15.80 -6.08 2.29
N ILE A 465 -15.98 -4.82 1.88
CA ILE A 465 -17.12 -3.97 2.29
C ILE A 465 -18.49 -4.56 1.93
N GLN A 466 -18.58 -5.39 0.88
CA GLN A 466 -19.82 -6.05 0.43
C GLN A 466 -20.37 -7.07 1.45
N VAL A 467 -19.61 -7.36 2.53
CA VAL A 467 -20.03 -8.27 3.60
C VAL A 467 -21.25 -7.81 4.39
N HIS A 468 -21.54 -6.50 4.40
CA HIS A 468 -22.74 -5.96 5.05
C HIS A 468 -24.00 -6.42 4.30
N ASP A 469 -24.06 -6.18 2.99
CA ASP A 469 -25.15 -6.65 2.12
C ASP A 469 -25.24 -8.19 2.09
N ALA A 470 -24.10 -8.89 2.16
CA ALA A 470 -24.05 -10.34 2.26
C ALA A 470 -24.67 -10.88 3.57
N ALA A 471 -24.46 -10.18 4.69
CA ALA A 471 -25.06 -10.52 5.98
C ALA A 471 -26.58 -10.30 5.98
N ASP A 472 -27.04 -9.16 5.50
CA ASP A 472 -28.48 -8.87 5.35
C ASP A 472 -29.17 -9.91 4.43
N ASN A 473 -28.47 -10.37 3.39
CA ASN A 473 -28.94 -11.42 2.49
C ASN A 473 -28.69 -12.86 2.99
N ASN A 474 -28.19 -13.05 4.22
CA ASN A 474 -28.01 -14.36 4.89
C ASN A 474 -27.05 -15.32 4.16
N VAL A 475 -25.90 -14.81 3.70
CA VAL A 475 -24.79 -15.58 3.11
C VAL A 475 -24.01 -16.34 4.21
N ASP A 476 -23.57 -17.58 3.96
CA ASP A 476 -22.80 -18.36 4.96
C ASP A 476 -21.30 -18.00 4.97
N LEU A 477 -20.72 -17.74 3.79
CA LEU A 477 -19.33 -17.35 3.61
C LEU A 477 -19.15 -16.42 2.40
N GLN A 478 -18.51 -15.27 2.60
CA GLN A 478 -17.96 -14.42 1.53
C GLN A 478 -16.44 -14.64 1.38
N LEU A 479 -15.98 -14.70 0.14
CA LEU A 479 -14.57 -14.72 -0.26
C LEU A 479 -14.26 -13.41 -1.02
N SER A 480 -13.18 -12.72 -0.63
CA SER A 480 -12.81 -11.39 -1.15
C SER A 480 -11.29 -11.17 -1.29
N GLY A 481 -10.90 -10.16 -2.06
CA GLY A 481 -9.52 -9.70 -2.27
C GLY A 481 -9.39 -8.20 -1.99
N HIS A 482 -9.11 -7.41 -3.03
CA HIS A 482 -9.12 -5.94 -3.14
C HIS A 482 -8.07 -5.18 -2.31
N THR A 483 -7.80 -5.66 -1.11
CA THR A 483 -6.99 -4.97 -0.08
C THR A 483 -5.48 -5.13 -0.27
N HIS A 484 -5.04 -6.18 -0.97
CA HIS A 484 -3.66 -6.69 -0.97
C HIS A 484 -3.07 -6.94 0.44
N GLY A 485 -3.89 -7.12 1.48
CA GLY A 485 -3.43 -7.08 2.87
C GLY A 485 -2.78 -5.74 3.29
N GLY A 486 -3.06 -4.67 2.56
CA GLY A 486 -2.46 -3.35 2.70
C GLY A 486 -1.02 -3.23 2.17
N GLN A 487 -0.56 -4.20 1.36
CA GLN A 487 0.66 -4.29 0.55
C GLN A 487 2.02 -3.84 1.14
N MET A 488 2.13 -2.62 1.66
CA MET A 488 3.33 -1.98 2.20
C MET A 488 3.08 -1.49 3.63
N VAL A 489 3.27 -2.35 4.64
CA VAL A 489 3.13 -1.97 6.07
C VAL A 489 3.95 -0.69 6.38
N PRO A 490 3.38 0.34 7.04
CA PRO A 490 2.10 0.39 7.76
C PRO A 490 0.89 0.90 6.95
N PHE A 491 0.90 0.89 5.62
CA PHE A 491 -0.24 1.34 4.80
C PHE A 491 -1.52 0.52 5.06
N ASN A 492 -1.39 -0.73 5.51
CA ASN A 492 -2.47 -1.57 6.02
C ASN A 492 -3.27 -0.96 7.20
N LEU A 493 -2.77 0.10 7.86
CA LEU A 493 -3.54 0.86 8.84
C LEU A 493 -4.51 1.85 8.19
N LEU A 494 -4.22 2.35 6.98
CA LEU A 494 -5.07 3.28 6.24
C LEU A 494 -6.20 2.54 5.54
N VAL A 495 -5.96 1.33 5.03
CA VAL A 495 -6.98 0.47 4.40
C VAL A 495 -8.18 0.19 5.33
N LYS A 496 -7.96 0.18 6.66
CA LYS A 496 -9.01 0.04 7.68
C LYS A 496 -9.99 1.21 7.77
N LEU A 497 -9.74 2.31 7.08
CA LEU A 497 -10.65 3.46 7.01
C LEU A 497 -11.75 3.27 5.96
N GLU A 498 -11.53 2.37 4.99
CA GLU A 498 -12.41 2.15 3.83
C GLU A 498 -12.91 0.70 3.74
N GLN A 499 -12.13 -0.28 4.20
CA GLN A 499 -12.47 -1.71 4.16
C GLN A 499 -12.54 -2.31 5.58
N PRO A 500 -13.60 -3.08 5.92
CA PRO A 500 -13.82 -3.56 7.29
C PRO A 500 -12.83 -4.63 7.73
N VAL A 501 -12.21 -5.35 6.78
CA VAL A 501 -11.21 -6.39 7.01
C VAL A 501 -10.10 -6.22 5.99
N VAL A 502 -8.85 -6.19 6.46
CA VAL A 502 -7.67 -6.02 5.60
C VAL A 502 -7.14 -7.35 5.06
N ASN A 503 -7.13 -8.41 5.85
CA ASN A 503 -6.79 -9.76 5.42
C ASN A 503 -7.19 -10.78 6.51
N GLY A 504 -7.32 -12.04 6.13
CA GLY A 504 -7.67 -13.13 7.04
C GLY A 504 -9.18 -13.34 7.21
N TYR A 505 -9.56 -14.01 8.30
CA TYR A 505 -10.92 -14.39 8.63
C TYR A 505 -11.59 -13.36 9.56
N ALA A 506 -12.88 -13.11 9.33
CA ALA A 506 -13.78 -12.36 10.21
C ALA A 506 -15.21 -12.93 10.16
N ARG A 507 -16.10 -12.42 11.01
CA ARG A 507 -17.52 -12.81 11.05
C ARG A 507 -18.42 -11.60 11.32
N PHE A 508 -19.54 -11.53 10.61
CA PHE A 508 -20.56 -10.48 10.63
C PHE A 508 -21.92 -11.14 10.85
N GLY A 509 -22.39 -11.18 12.10
CA GLY A 509 -23.53 -12.02 12.48
C GLY A 509 -23.19 -13.51 12.29
N ASP A 510 -23.93 -14.18 11.40
CA ASP A 510 -23.62 -15.55 10.98
C ASP A 510 -22.80 -15.66 9.69
N THR A 511 -22.71 -14.59 8.91
CA THR A 511 -21.88 -14.54 7.70
C THR A 511 -20.41 -14.51 8.06
N GLN A 512 -19.65 -15.43 7.46
CA GLN A 512 -18.20 -15.47 7.60
C GLN A 512 -17.56 -14.74 6.41
N LEU A 513 -16.43 -14.08 6.63
CA LEU A 513 -15.68 -13.41 5.58
C LEU A 513 -14.23 -13.90 5.60
N TYR A 514 -13.69 -14.22 4.44
CA TYR A 514 -12.27 -14.45 4.26
C TYR A 514 -11.69 -13.54 3.17
N VAL A 515 -10.73 -12.69 3.57
CA VAL A 515 -10.00 -11.78 2.69
C VAL A 515 -8.59 -12.30 2.46
N THR A 516 -8.26 -12.62 1.22
CA THR A 516 -6.90 -13.04 0.82
C THR A 516 -5.99 -11.83 0.60
N ASN A 517 -4.67 -11.99 0.76
CA ASN A 517 -3.70 -10.95 0.41
C ASN A 517 -3.52 -10.74 -1.11
N GLY A 518 -4.17 -11.54 -1.96
CA GLY A 518 -4.01 -11.52 -3.42
C GLY A 518 -2.70 -12.14 -3.91
N ALA A 519 -2.60 -12.43 -5.21
CA ALA A 519 -1.48 -13.17 -5.79
C ALA A 519 -0.41 -12.31 -6.51
N GLY A 520 -0.78 -11.13 -6.99
CA GLY A 520 0.07 -10.17 -7.67
C GLY A 520 0.50 -9.00 -6.79
N PHE A 521 0.61 -7.82 -7.38
CA PHE A 521 0.84 -6.53 -6.70
C PHE A 521 0.19 -5.42 -7.52
N TRP A 522 -0.32 -4.38 -6.85
CA TRP A 522 -0.88 -3.21 -7.50
C TRP A 522 0.10 -2.04 -7.47
N GLY A 523 0.34 -1.41 -8.62
CA GLY A 523 1.26 -0.27 -8.77
C GLY A 523 2.69 -0.60 -8.32
N PRO A 524 3.17 -0.10 -7.16
CA PRO A 524 4.47 -0.48 -6.58
C PRO A 524 4.71 -2.00 -6.51
N PRO A 525 5.72 -2.55 -7.20
CA PRO A 525 6.05 -3.97 -7.20
C PRO A 525 6.80 -4.35 -5.91
N VAL A 526 6.21 -4.08 -4.74
CA VAL A 526 6.87 -4.14 -3.42
C VAL A 526 5.85 -4.59 -2.37
N ARG A 527 6.04 -5.80 -1.81
CA ARG A 527 5.11 -6.41 -0.85
C ARG A 527 5.80 -6.68 0.50
N VAL A 528 5.38 -6.00 1.56
CA VAL A 528 5.95 -6.10 2.93
C VAL A 528 4.82 -6.23 3.95
N GLY A 529 4.89 -7.28 4.77
CA GLY A 529 3.84 -7.63 5.75
C GLY A 529 2.70 -8.46 5.14
N ALA A 530 2.28 -8.15 3.91
CA ALA A 530 1.32 -8.94 3.15
C ALA A 530 2.00 -9.62 1.94
N PRO A 531 2.47 -10.88 2.06
CA PRO A 531 3.05 -11.62 0.94
C PRO A 531 1.97 -12.03 -0.08
N PRO A 532 2.32 -12.21 -1.37
CA PRO A 532 1.37 -12.74 -2.35
C PRO A 532 1.01 -14.20 -2.04
N GLN A 533 -0.25 -14.59 -2.22
CA GLN A 533 -0.77 -15.91 -1.86
C GLN A 533 -1.87 -16.45 -2.79
N VAL A 534 -2.03 -17.77 -2.75
CA VAL A 534 -3.26 -18.49 -3.12
C VAL A 534 -3.72 -19.21 -1.85
N THR A 535 -4.98 -19.06 -1.48
CA THR A 535 -5.53 -19.70 -0.27
C THR A 535 -6.32 -20.93 -0.65
N LEU A 536 -6.04 -22.07 -0.02
CA LEU A 536 -6.97 -23.19 0.00
C LEU A 536 -7.92 -23.01 1.19
N VAL A 537 -9.16 -22.62 0.89
CA VAL A 537 -10.27 -22.64 1.85
C VAL A 537 -10.83 -24.06 1.87
N GLU A 538 -10.70 -24.75 3.00
CA GLU A 538 -11.29 -26.07 3.22
C GLU A 538 -12.55 -25.93 4.09
N LEU A 539 -13.72 -26.20 3.50
CA LEU A 539 -15.00 -26.16 4.18
C LEU A 539 -15.13 -27.37 5.12
N ARG A 540 -15.63 -27.12 6.33
CA ARG A 540 -15.84 -28.12 7.38
C ARG A 540 -17.33 -28.22 7.72
N SER A 541 -17.83 -29.42 8.02
CA SER A 541 -19.16 -29.59 8.62
C SER A 541 -19.08 -29.48 10.14
N PRO A 542 -20.15 -29.02 10.82
CA PRO A 542 -20.25 -29.05 12.29
C PRO A 542 -20.45 -30.47 12.86
#